data_AF-A0A523SFG2-F1
#
_entry.id   AF-A0A523SFG2-F1
#
_cell.length_a   1.000
_cell.length_b   1.000
_cell.length_c   1.000
_cell.angle_alpha   90.00
_cell.angle_beta   90.00
_cell.angle_gamma   90.00
#
_symmetry.space_group_name_H-M   'P 1'
#
loop_
_entity.id
_entity.type
_entity.pdbx_description
1 polymer ?
#
loop_
_entity_poly.entity_id
_entity_poly.type
_entity_poly.pdbx_seq_one_letter_code
_entity_poly.pdbx_strand_id
1 'polypeptide(L)'
;MSHAEKKLKEELSLSKMESKLFQKLLEAIYRNFDITEILNILAEGIQKILQFNIVLISLYNKEKNVLERMAQAGIPEDAFSRLKKQKVPFNKIKILLRSEFKLGNSYYVPHSQFEKSKRFKDYVEKYGIKVGARKIPKKGKWHPDDVFITPIRTSDRKFLGIVSVDDPVNKKVPSAKTISLMETFSTYASIAIENVLTMRQEKDAIKRLSSILNISKIIGQIFDLNTLYRETIHIIRERFGYSNIAIFEVNSKGKPILKSFSGYSDVDIKKVTKDMKHKGLTGLAIQTKKPLLISNVQDDPRYIGDNTRPKSEAVIPLLIKNRIVGVLDVEMEKKNSLGEKDLSALTLLGEYIAMSINNAHLYRETQRLAIRDEMTGMYNYRYFKDVLKKKIQSKEKRAEQLSLLMVDIDNFKKLNDTLGHIIGDKVLKRVSMVIKKNVRKMDTVTRYGGDEFVIILWGVRKEPAKLLGERIRKAVKLELKEFNFPLTISIGICSFPEDGKKVGVLLDKVDKALYRAKAQGRDRISA
;
A
#
# COMPACT_ATOMS: atom_id res chain seq x y z
N MET A 1 -71.71 7.56 6.78
CA MET A 1 -70.51 6.72 6.84
C MET A 1 -70.69 5.69 7.95
N SER A 2 -70.63 4.40 7.63
CA SER A 2 -70.69 3.34 8.64
C SER A 2 -69.42 3.33 9.51
N HIS A 3 -69.48 2.72 10.70
CA HIS A 3 -68.31 2.57 11.58
C HIS A 3 -67.16 1.82 10.86
N ALA A 4 -67.49 0.88 9.97
CA ALA A 4 -66.53 0.12 9.17
C ALA A 4 -65.79 1.00 8.14
N GLU A 5 -66.50 1.89 7.44
CA GLU A 5 -65.90 2.82 6.47
C GLU A 5 -64.93 3.81 7.13
N LYS A 6 -65.25 4.28 8.35
CA LYS A 6 -64.37 5.18 9.10
C LYS A 6 -63.07 4.47 9.50
N LYS A 7 -63.17 3.24 10.00
CA LYS A 7 -62.02 2.42 10.38
C LYS A 7 -61.11 2.09 9.19
N LEU A 8 -61.70 1.74 8.04
CA LEU A 8 -60.95 1.48 6.80
C LEU A 8 -60.20 2.72 6.30
N LYS A 9 -60.84 3.90 6.35
CA LYS A 9 -60.21 5.16 5.94
C LYS A 9 -59.03 5.54 6.86
N GLU A 10 -59.15 5.29 8.15
CA GLU A 10 -58.06 5.49 9.12
C GLU A 10 -56.89 4.53 8.88
N GLU A 11 -57.16 3.25 8.62
CA GLU A 11 -56.13 2.24 8.30
C GLU A 11 -55.40 2.56 6.99
N LEU A 12 -56.12 2.98 5.94
CA LEU A 12 -55.52 3.39 4.67
C LEU A 12 -54.64 4.65 4.83
N SER A 13 -55.07 5.60 5.67
CA SER A 13 -54.29 6.81 5.97
C SER A 13 -52.97 6.47 6.68
N LEU A 14 -53.03 5.60 7.70
CA LEU A 14 -51.85 5.11 8.42
C LEU A 14 -50.87 4.40 7.49
N SER A 15 -51.37 3.48 6.65
CA SER A 15 -50.54 2.76 5.68
C SER A 15 -49.84 3.71 4.69
N LYS A 16 -50.53 4.75 4.21
CA LYS A 16 -49.92 5.79 3.36
C LYS A 16 -48.81 6.58 4.08
N MET A 17 -49.01 6.92 5.35
CA MET A 17 -47.99 7.61 6.15
C MET A 17 -46.76 6.74 6.39
N GLU A 18 -46.95 5.46 6.69
CA GLU A 18 -45.85 4.49 6.85
C GLU A 18 -45.06 4.31 5.55
N SER A 19 -45.74 4.14 4.42
CA SER A 19 -45.09 4.01 3.10
C SER A 19 -44.28 5.27 2.75
N LYS A 20 -44.83 6.47 3.00
CA LYS A 20 -44.12 7.74 2.77
C LYS A 20 -42.92 7.89 3.70
N LEU A 21 -43.02 7.46 4.95
CA LEU A 21 -41.88 7.45 5.87
C LEU A 21 -40.80 6.51 5.37
N PHE A 22 -41.16 5.30 4.97
CA PHE A 22 -40.23 4.32 4.43
C PHE A 22 -39.49 4.84 3.20
N GLN A 23 -40.18 5.49 2.26
CA GLN A 23 -39.57 6.15 1.10
C GLN A 23 -38.53 7.21 1.52
N LYS A 24 -38.88 8.10 2.46
CA LYS A 24 -37.96 9.12 2.98
C LYS A 24 -36.71 8.51 3.63
N LEU A 25 -36.87 7.40 4.34
CA LEU A 25 -35.74 6.70 4.96
C LEU A 25 -34.81 6.11 3.92
N LEU A 26 -35.35 5.50 2.88
CA LEU A 26 -34.54 4.99 1.76
C LEU A 26 -33.77 6.14 1.08
N GLU A 27 -34.43 7.24 0.74
CA GLU A 27 -33.78 8.41 0.14
C GLU A 27 -32.65 8.97 1.01
N ALA A 28 -32.87 9.10 2.32
CA ALA A 28 -31.86 9.58 3.27
C ALA A 28 -30.66 8.63 3.37
N ILE A 29 -30.90 7.31 3.39
CA ILE A 29 -29.83 6.30 3.42
C ILE A 29 -28.92 6.45 2.21
N TYR A 30 -29.47 6.64 1.01
CA TYR A 30 -28.68 6.74 -0.22
C TYR A 30 -27.95 8.07 -0.42
N ARG A 31 -28.40 9.16 0.23
CA ARG A 31 -27.88 10.51 -0.04
C ARG A 31 -26.54 10.81 0.66
N ASN A 32 -26.39 10.52 1.95
CA ASN A 32 -25.21 10.97 2.71
C ASN A 32 -24.70 10.05 3.82
N PHE A 33 -25.38 8.92 4.09
CA PHE A 33 -25.01 7.98 5.16
C PHE A 33 -24.91 8.64 6.57
N ASP A 34 -25.64 9.73 6.80
CA ASP A 34 -25.73 10.35 8.13
C ASP A 34 -26.81 9.65 8.96
N ILE A 35 -26.34 8.85 9.92
CA ILE A 35 -27.19 8.13 10.85
C ILE A 35 -28.10 9.08 11.65
N THR A 36 -27.66 10.31 11.91
CA THR A 36 -28.42 11.29 12.69
C THR A 36 -29.63 11.77 11.92
N GLU A 37 -29.47 12.10 10.63
CA GLU A 37 -30.56 12.50 9.74
C GLU A 37 -31.61 11.39 9.63
N ILE A 38 -31.17 10.15 9.39
CA ILE A 38 -32.06 8.99 9.28
C ILE A 38 -32.84 8.75 10.57
N LEU A 39 -32.18 8.83 11.73
CA LEU A 39 -32.84 8.66 13.02
C LEU A 39 -33.81 9.82 13.34
N ASN A 40 -33.53 11.05 12.90
CA ASN A 40 -34.48 12.17 13.06
C ASN A 40 -35.74 11.97 12.20
N ILE A 41 -35.59 11.52 10.94
CA ILE A 41 -36.73 11.16 10.08
C ILE A 41 -37.57 10.06 10.74
N LEU A 42 -36.93 9.03 11.32
CA LEU A 42 -37.62 8.00 12.09
C LEU A 42 -38.35 8.57 13.30
N ALA A 43 -37.70 9.41 14.11
CA ALA A 43 -38.30 9.98 15.30
C ALA A 43 -39.56 10.80 14.98
N GLU A 44 -39.51 11.66 13.96
CA GLU A 44 -40.67 12.44 13.49
C GLU A 44 -41.78 11.54 12.95
N GLY A 45 -41.41 10.49 12.20
CA GLY A 45 -42.35 9.52 11.66
C GLY A 45 -43.09 8.77 12.76
N ILE A 46 -42.36 8.28 13.76
CA ILE A 46 -42.89 7.61 14.96
C ILE A 46 -43.84 8.53 15.69
N GLN A 47 -43.46 9.80 15.91
CA GLN A 47 -44.28 10.79 16.61
C GLN A 47 -45.65 10.96 15.92
N LYS A 48 -45.63 11.16 14.60
CA LYS A 48 -46.83 11.38 13.78
C LYS A 48 -47.70 10.14 13.66
N ILE A 49 -47.12 8.96 13.49
CA ILE A 49 -47.87 7.72 13.24
C ILE A 49 -48.39 7.11 14.55
N LEU A 50 -47.56 7.02 15.60
CA LEU A 50 -47.97 6.48 16.89
C LEU A 50 -48.80 7.47 17.72
N GLN A 51 -48.80 8.77 17.36
CA GLN A 51 -49.51 9.82 18.09
C GLN A 51 -49.01 9.94 19.55
N PHE A 52 -47.70 9.94 19.72
CA PHE A 52 -47.02 10.29 20.97
C PHE A 52 -46.40 11.68 20.82
N ASN A 53 -46.50 12.52 21.84
CA ASN A 53 -45.94 13.86 21.77
C ASN A 53 -44.41 13.82 21.85
N ILE A 54 -43.83 12.81 22.48
CA ILE A 54 -42.39 12.72 22.70
C ILE A 54 -41.85 11.40 22.13
N VAL A 55 -40.78 11.50 21.34
CA VAL A 55 -39.98 10.37 20.86
C VAL A 55 -38.52 10.64 21.14
N LEU A 56 -37.78 9.61 21.56
CA LEU A 56 -36.34 9.67 21.78
C LEU A 56 -35.70 8.36 21.34
N ILE A 57 -34.73 8.45 20.42
CA ILE A 57 -33.94 7.31 19.95
C ILE A 57 -32.54 7.40 20.54
N SER A 58 -32.10 6.30 21.13
CA SER A 58 -30.80 6.21 21.81
C SER A 58 -30.03 4.99 21.33
N LEU A 59 -28.78 5.17 20.94
CA LEU A 59 -27.92 4.09 20.47
C LEU A 59 -26.93 3.66 21.55
N TYR A 60 -26.57 2.39 21.53
CA TYR A 60 -25.63 1.80 22.48
C TYR A 60 -24.19 1.92 21.99
N ASN A 61 -23.37 2.62 22.77
CA ASN A 61 -21.93 2.67 22.57
C ASN A 61 -21.29 1.53 23.36
N LYS A 62 -20.86 0.47 22.65
CA LYS A 62 -20.28 -0.74 23.26
C LYS A 62 -18.98 -0.46 24.00
N GLU A 63 -18.10 0.38 23.46
CA GLU A 63 -16.80 0.69 24.06
C GLU A 63 -16.93 1.42 25.39
N LYS A 64 -17.86 2.38 25.47
CA LYS A 64 -18.12 3.15 26.69
C LYS A 64 -19.16 2.50 27.61
N ASN A 65 -19.84 1.45 27.13
CA ASN A 65 -20.93 0.75 27.81
C ASN A 65 -22.10 1.67 28.27
N VAL A 66 -22.47 2.64 27.43
CA VAL A 66 -23.54 3.62 27.68
C VAL A 66 -24.48 3.75 26.49
N LEU A 67 -25.70 4.23 26.71
CA LEU A 67 -26.55 4.75 25.65
C LEU A 67 -26.32 6.24 25.46
N GLU A 68 -26.22 6.64 24.20
CA GLU A 68 -26.07 8.01 23.72
C GLU A 68 -27.38 8.42 23.01
N ARG A 69 -27.91 9.61 23.32
CA ARG A 69 -29.17 10.11 22.74
C ARG A 69 -28.89 10.66 21.34
N MET A 70 -29.51 10.09 20.31
CA MET A 70 -29.13 10.38 18.92
C MET A 70 -30.16 11.24 18.19
N ALA A 71 -31.45 10.97 18.38
CA ALA A 71 -32.54 11.67 17.70
C ALA A 71 -33.75 11.85 18.62
N GLN A 72 -34.57 12.86 18.34
CA GLN A 72 -35.79 13.17 19.09
C GLN A 72 -36.89 13.70 18.19
N ALA A 73 -38.13 13.62 18.68
CA ALA A 73 -39.24 14.42 18.17
C ALA A 73 -40.10 14.91 19.34
N GLY A 74 -40.49 16.19 19.31
CA GLY A 74 -41.33 16.83 20.33
C GLY A 74 -40.64 17.17 21.65
N ILE A 75 -39.31 17.07 21.71
CA ILE A 75 -38.50 17.58 22.82
C ILE A 75 -37.92 18.95 22.42
N PRO A 76 -38.05 19.99 23.26
CA PRO A 76 -37.39 21.28 23.03
C PRO A 76 -35.87 21.13 22.84
N GLU A 77 -35.28 21.90 21.91
CA GLU A 77 -33.88 21.70 21.50
C GLU A 77 -32.87 21.95 22.63
N ASP A 78 -33.18 22.88 23.55
CA ASP A 78 -32.39 23.12 24.76
C ASP A 78 -32.42 21.91 25.70
N ALA A 79 -33.59 21.28 25.86
CA ALA A 79 -33.77 20.07 26.65
C ALA A 79 -33.06 18.87 26.01
N PHE A 80 -33.17 18.72 24.69
CA PHE A 80 -32.48 17.66 23.97
C PHE A 80 -30.95 17.82 24.03
N SER A 81 -30.45 19.04 23.95
CA SER A 81 -29.01 19.35 24.12
C SER A 81 -28.49 18.94 25.50
N ARG A 82 -29.30 19.10 26.56
CA ARG A 82 -28.97 18.57 27.90
C ARG A 82 -28.99 17.04 27.93
N LEU A 83 -30.01 16.42 27.33
CA LEU A 83 -30.14 14.96 27.25
C LEU A 83 -28.99 14.30 26.45
N LYS A 84 -28.50 14.92 25.38
CA LYS A 84 -27.34 14.46 24.60
C LYS A 84 -26.06 14.36 25.45
N LYS A 85 -25.86 15.30 26.38
CA LYS A 85 -24.71 15.29 27.31
C LYS A 85 -24.84 14.21 28.39
N GLN A 86 -26.05 13.68 28.61
CA GLN A 86 -26.30 12.67 29.61
C GLN A 86 -26.08 11.26 29.06
N LYS A 87 -24.94 10.66 29.41
CA LYS A 87 -24.66 9.25 29.12
C LYS A 87 -25.42 8.34 30.08
N VAL A 88 -26.18 7.39 29.55
CA VAL A 88 -26.98 6.45 30.36
C VAL A 88 -26.26 5.09 30.44
N PRO A 89 -25.74 4.67 31.60
CA PRO A 89 -25.09 3.36 31.74
C PRO A 89 -26.02 2.21 31.33
N PHE A 90 -25.51 1.22 30.59
CA PHE A 90 -26.37 0.16 30.04
C PHE A 90 -27.07 -0.67 31.13
N ASN A 91 -26.45 -0.86 32.29
CA ASN A 91 -27.06 -1.53 33.44
C ASN A 91 -28.31 -0.80 33.99
N LYS A 92 -28.44 0.51 33.76
CA LYS A 92 -29.62 1.32 34.09
C LYS A 92 -30.73 1.16 33.05
N ILE A 93 -30.44 0.72 31.84
CA ILE A 93 -31.46 0.34 30.85
C ILE A 93 -31.90 -1.11 31.05
N LYS A 94 -30.99 -2.02 31.42
CA LYS A 94 -31.31 -3.44 31.67
C LYS A 94 -32.46 -3.67 32.66
N ILE A 95 -32.67 -2.76 33.62
CA ILE A 95 -33.77 -2.88 34.58
C ILE A 95 -35.15 -2.72 33.93
N LEU A 96 -35.23 -1.95 32.84
CA LEU A 96 -36.46 -1.72 32.09
C LEU A 96 -36.75 -2.87 31.12
N LEU A 97 -35.72 -3.64 30.76
CA LEU A 97 -35.79 -4.75 29.79
C LEU A 97 -36.02 -6.12 30.46
N ARG A 98 -36.69 -6.15 31.63
CA ARG A 98 -37.02 -7.39 32.34
C ARG A 98 -38.22 -8.09 31.70
N SER A 99 -38.24 -9.41 31.75
CA SER A 99 -39.34 -10.23 31.19
C SER A 99 -40.71 -9.88 31.76
N GLU A 100 -40.78 -9.47 33.03
CA GLU A 100 -42.02 -9.07 33.71
C GLU A 100 -42.71 -7.84 33.07
N PHE A 101 -41.98 -7.01 32.33
CA PHE A 101 -42.49 -5.83 31.63
C PHE A 101 -42.64 -6.02 30.12
N LYS A 102 -42.33 -7.23 29.62
CA LYS A 102 -42.23 -7.51 28.19
C LYS A 102 -43.63 -7.63 27.57
N LEU A 103 -43.88 -6.84 26.53
CA LEU A 103 -45.07 -6.87 25.70
C LEU A 103 -44.63 -7.09 24.25
N GLY A 104 -44.72 -8.33 23.75
CA GLY A 104 -44.11 -8.69 22.48
C GLY A 104 -42.59 -8.58 22.55
N ASN A 105 -41.97 -7.77 21.71
CA ASN A 105 -40.55 -7.36 21.79
C ASN A 105 -40.35 -6.00 22.46
N SER A 106 -41.44 -5.31 22.79
CA SER A 106 -41.48 -4.03 23.50
C SER A 106 -41.55 -4.21 25.02
N TYR A 107 -41.36 -3.13 25.78
CA TYR A 107 -41.40 -3.13 27.24
C TYR A 107 -42.19 -1.93 27.75
N TYR A 108 -43.16 -2.19 28.63
CA TYR A 108 -43.93 -1.16 29.32
C TYR A 108 -43.77 -1.31 30.83
N VAL A 109 -43.22 -0.28 31.47
CA VAL A 109 -43.02 -0.22 32.92
C VAL A 109 -44.00 0.81 33.50
N PRO A 110 -45.02 0.39 34.28
CA PRO A 110 -45.99 1.32 34.85
C PRO A 110 -45.41 2.08 36.05
N HIS A 111 -45.85 3.32 36.26
CA HIS A 111 -45.41 4.21 37.35
C HIS A 111 -45.46 3.56 38.75
N SER A 112 -46.42 2.66 39.00
CA SER A 112 -46.51 1.92 40.27
C SER A 112 -45.26 1.11 40.64
N GLN A 113 -44.43 0.73 39.65
CA GLN A 113 -43.15 0.06 39.91
C GLN A 113 -42.09 1.02 40.46
N PHE A 114 -42.20 2.30 40.13
CA PHE A 114 -41.28 3.36 40.55
C PHE A 114 -41.57 3.80 41.99
N GLU A 115 -42.82 3.69 42.44
CA GLU A 115 -43.21 3.87 43.84
C GLU A 115 -42.68 2.75 44.74
N LYS A 116 -42.66 1.51 44.24
CA LYS A 116 -42.27 0.32 44.99
C LYS A 116 -40.76 0.08 45.06
N SER A 117 -39.96 0.76 44.24
CA SER A 117 -38.54 0.46 44.09
C SER A 117 -37.70 1.70 43.87
N LYS A 118 -36.83 1.97 44.86
CA LYS A 118 -35.84 3.05 44.81
C LYS A 118 -35.00 3.01 43.52
N ARG A 119 -34.66 1.81 43.04
CA ARG A 119 -33.86 1.63 41.82
C ARG A 119 -34.54 2.16 40.55
N PHE A 120 -35.86 2.02 40.45
CA PHE A 120 -36.63 2.55 39.33
C PHE A 120 -36.85 4.06 39.50
N LYS A 121 -37.15 4.52 40.72
CA LYS A 121 -37.28 5.94 41.05
C LYS A 121 -36.01 6.74 40.67
N ASP A 122 -34.84 6.26 41.06
CA ASP A 122 -33.54 6.84 40.72
C ASP A 122 -33.33 6.94 39.19
N TYR A 123 -33.87 5.98 38.42
CA TYR A 123 -33.75 6.01 36.97
C TYR A 123 -34.55 7.15 36.37
N VAL A 124 -35.82 7.31 36.72
CA VAL A 124 -36.68 8.36 36.13
C VAL A 124 -36.25 9.74 36.60
N GLU A 125 -35.87 9.88 37.87
CA GLU A 125 -35.40 11.15 38.41
C GLU A 125 -34.13 11.63 37.71
N LYS A 126 -33.21 10.70 37.41
CA LYS A 126 -31.92 11.04 36.79
C LYS A 126 -32.00 11.07 35.27
N TYR A 127 -32.54 10.04 34.63
CA TYR A 127 -32.43 9.78 33.19
C TYR A 127 -33.76 9.89 32.42
N GLY A 128 -34.88 10.14 33.11
CA GLY A 128 -36.19 10.31 32.51
C GLY A 128 -36.34 11.63 31.76
N ILE A 129 -37.33 11.69 30.88
CA ILE A 129 -37.66 12.91 30.13
C ILE A 129 -38.53 13.80 31.04
N LYS A 130 -38.04 15.00 31.38
CA LYS A 130 -38.76 15.98 32.21
C LYS A 130 -39.13 17.19 31.36
N VAL A 131 -40.23 17.09 30.62
CA VAL A 131 -40.72 18.17 29.75
C VAL A 131 -42.12 18.58 30.20
N GLY A 132 -42.29 19.84 30.61
CA GLY A 132 -43.59 20.44 30.96
C GLY A 132 -44.16 20.07 32.34
N ALA A 133 -45.38 20.55 32.61
CA ALA A 133 -46.10 20.32 33.85
C ALA A 133 -46.70 18.90 33.90
N ARG A 134 -46.38 18.15 34.96
CA ARG A 134 -46.85 16.77 35.17
C ARG A 134 -48.21 16.77 35.86
N LYS A 135 -49.30 16.56 35.12
CA LYS A 135 -50.62 16.30 35.70
C LYS A 135 -50.78 14.80 35.96
N ILE A 136 -51.09 14.43 37.21
CA ILE A 136 -51.36 13.04 37.60
C ILE A 136 -52.74 12.63 37.06
N PRO A 137 -52.83 11.65 36.15
CA PRO A 137 -54.10 11.26 35.54
C PRO A 137 -54.86 10.20 36.36
N LYS A 138 -56.13 10.00 36.02
CA LYS A 138 -56.98 8.96 36.63
C LYS A 138 -56.43 7.54 36.35
N LYS A 139 -56.72 6.59 37.24
CA LYS A 139 -56.33 5.17 37.13
C LYS A 139 -56.63 4.59 35.75
N GLY A 140 -55.67 3.86 35.16
CA GLY A 140 -55.80 3.23 33.83
C GLY A 140 -55.43 4.13 32.64
N LYS A 141 -55.01 5.38 32.88
CA LYS A 141 -54.44 6.29 31.88
C LYS A 141 -52.92 6.36 32.00
N TRP A 142 -52.27 6.80 30.93
CA TRP A 142 -50.82 7.00 30.88
C TRP A 142 -50.35 7.95 31.98
N HIS A 143 -49.44 7.50 32.84
CA HIS A 143 -48.82 8.34 33.86
C HIS A 143 -47.51 8.96 33.33
N PRO A 144 -47.14 10.21 33.70
CA PRO A 144 -45.88 10.84 33.28
C PRO A 144 -44.58 10.12 33.68
N ASP A 145 -44.66 9.07 34.50
CA ASP A 145 -43.53 8.23 34.90
C ASP A 145 -43.66 6.80 34.35
N ASP A 146 -44.71 6.52 33.55
CA ASP A 146 -44.77 5.30 32.76
C ASP A 146 -43.66 5.33 31.71
N VAL A 147 -43.09 4.17 31.42
CA VAL A 147 -42.01 4.03 30.44
C VAL A 147 -42.42 3.03 29.38
N PHE A 148 -42.47 3.46 28.11
CA PHE A 148 -42.67 2.57 26.98
C PHE A 148 -41.47 2.62 26.02
N ILE A 149 -40.78 1.49 25.89
CA ILE A 149 -39.56 1.38 25.09
C ILE A 149 -39.57 0.13 24.23
N THR A 150 -38.91 0.21 23.08
CA THR A 150 -38.64 -0.94 22.22
C THR A 150 -37.16 -1.00 21.89
N PRO A 151 -36.47 -2.12 22.18
CA PRO A 151 -35.09 -2.32 21.81
C PRO A 151 -34.91 -2.39 20.29
N ILE A 152 -33.87 -1.72 19.80
CA ILE A 152 -33.37 -1.87 18.44
C ILE A 152 -32.36 -3.01 18.46
N ARG A 153 -32.62 -4.04 17.67
CA ARG A 153 -31.75 -5.21 17.56
C ARG A 153 -31.58 -5.61 16.11
N THR A 154 -30.36 -6.01 15.77
CA THR A 154 -30.02 -6.71 14.53
C THR A 154 -30.78 -8.04 14.42
N SER A 155 -30.75 -8.65 13.23
CA SER A 155 -31.32 -9.98 12.98
C SER A 155 -30.75 -11.07 13.88
N ASP A 156 -29.46 -10.99 14.23
CA ASP A 156 -28.77 -11.89 15.18
C ASP A 156 -29.02 -11.55 16.67
N ARG A 157 -30.00 -10.67 16.94
CA ARG A 157 -30.44 -10.22 18.28
C ARG A 157 -29.43 -9.38 19.06
N LYS A 158 -28.36 -8.88 18.44
CA LYS A 158 -27.43 -7.93 19.06
C LYS A 158 -28.13 -6.60 19.36
N PHE A 159 -27.96 -6.09 20.56
CA PHE A 159 -28.56 -4.83 21.00
C PHE A 159 -27.83 -3.62 20.39
N LEU A 160 -28.55 -2.82 19.61
CA LEU A 160 -28.05 -1.59 18.98
C LEU A 160 -28.49 -0.33 19.73
N GLY A 161 -29.63 -0.37 20.42
CA GLY A 161 -30.20 0.81 21.08
C GLY A 161 -31.64 0.61 21.54
N ILE A 162 -32.33 1.71 21.79
CA ILE A 162 -33.77 1.75 22.10
C ILE A 162 -34.44 2.91 21.39
N VAL A 163 -35.72 2.71 21.06
CA VAL A 163 -36.68 3.77 20.81
C VAL A 163 -37.56 3.89 22.05
N SER A 164 -37.73 5.10 22.58
CA SER A 164 -38.69 5.39 23.66
C SER A 164 -39.71 6.42 23.19
N VAL A 165 -40.96 6.21 23.58
CA VAL A 165 -42.02 7.20 23.36
C VAL A 165 -42.70 7.54 24.68
N ASP A 166 -43.15 8.78 24.79
CA ASP A 166 -43.78 9.32 25.99
C ASP A 166 -44.89 10.31 25.63
N ASP A 167 -45.77 10.56 26.59
CA ASP A 167 -46.92 11.45 26.49
C ASP A 167 -47.84 11.17 25.28
N PRO A 168 -48.57 10.03 25.26
CA PRO A 168 -49.51 9.70 24.19
C PRO A 168 -50.63 10.74 24.11
N VAL A 169 -50.98 11.16 22.89
CA VAL A 169 -52.03 12.18 22.64
C VAL A 169 -53.38 11.76 23.23
N ASN A 170 -53.72 10.47 23.12
CA ASN A 170 -54.98 9.92 23.65
C ASN A 170 -54.93 9.62 25.17
N LYS A 171 -53.78 9.83 25.83
CA LYS A 171 -53.52 9.56 27.26
C LYS A 171 -53.78 8.11 27.70
N LYS A 172 -53.79 7.15 26.77
CA LYS A 172 -53.97 5.72 27.06
C LYS A 172 -52.62 5.00 27.09
N VAL A 173 -52.59 3.90 27.84
CA VAL A 173 -51.47 2.95 27.80
C VAL A 173 -51.36 2.27 26.41
N PRO A 174 -50.19 1.72 26.04
CA PRO A 174 -49.97 1.15 24.71
C PRO A 174 -50.96 0.03 24.36
N SER A 175 -51.58 0.10 23.18
CA SER A 175 -52.43 -0.96 22.63
C SER A 175 -51.61 -2.01 21.87
N ALA A 176 -52.19 -3.18 21.57
CA ALA A 176 -51.54 -4.19 20.72
C ALA A 176 -51.10 -3.61 19.35
N LYS A 177 -51.92 -2.72 18.76
CA LYS A 177 -51.58 -2.00 17.51
C LYS A 177 -50.38 -1.06 17.71
N THR A 178 -50.35 -0.32 18.82
CA THR A 178 -49.23 0.57 19.18
C THR A 178 -47.92 -0.23 19.35
N ILE A 179 -47.99 -1.38 20.02
CA ILE A 179 -46.85 -2.27 20.24
C ILE A 179 -46.33 -2.79 18.90
N SER A 180 -47.20 -3.33 18.05
CA SER A 180 -46.82 -3.83 16.73
C SER A 180 -46.15 -2.75 15.87
N LEU A 181 -46.70 -1.53 15.83
CA LEU A 181 -46.12 -0.43 15.06
C LEU A 181 -44.76 0.01 15.62
N MET A 182 -44.62 0.08 16.94
CA MET A 182 -43.36 0.41 17.60
C MET A 182 -42.27 -0.62 17.26
N GLU A 183 -42.62 -1.91 17.18
CA GLU A 183 -41.70 -2.98 16.75
C GLU A 183 -41.31 -2.86 15.29
N THR A 184 -42.24 -2.49 14.40
CA THR A 184 -41.96 -2.18 13.00
C THR A 184 -40.94 -1.02 12.89
N PHE A 185 -41.15 0.08 13.61
CA PHE A 185 -40.22 1.21 13.58
C PHE A 185 -38.85 0.87 14.18
N SER A 186 -38.81 0.05 15.23
CA SER A 186 -37.55 -0.46 15.76
C SER A 186 -36.79 -1.30 14.74
N THR A 187 -37.52 -2.09 13.95
CA THR A 187 -36.94 -2.87 12.84
C THR A 187 -36.40 -1.96 11.75
N TYR A 188 -37.14 -0.91 11.36
CA TYR A 188 -36.64 0.10 10.40
C TYR A 188 -35.37 0.80 10.91
N ALA A 189 -35.32 1.13 12.20
CA ALA A 189 -34.13 1.70 12.82
C ALA A 189 -32.95 0.72 12.74
N SER A 190 -33.15 -0.57 13.03
CA SER A 190 -32.08 -1.58 12.90
C SER A 190 -31.53 -1.64 11.49
N ILE A 191 -32.41 -1.81 10.49
CA ILE A 191 -32.02 -1.92 9.07
C ILE A 191 -31.23 -0.69 8.63
N ALA A 192 -31.71 0.51 8.98
CA ALA A 192 -31.03 1.75 8.64
C ALA A 192 -29.63 1.86 9.27
N ILE A 193 -29.50 1.50 10.56
CA ILE A 193 -28.22 1.52 11.27
C ILE A 193 -27.25 0.50 10.64
N GLU A 194 -27.70 -0.72 10.39
CA GLU A 194 -26.89 -1.78 9.77
C GLU A 194 -26.41 -1.38 8.38
N ASN A 195 -27.28 -0.78 7.56
CA ASN A 195 -26.91 -0.28 6.24
C ASN A 195 -25.83 0.81 6.32
N VAL A 196 -26.03 1.82 7.16
CA VAL A 196 -25.05 2.91 7.31
C VAL A 196 -23.71 2.39 7.82
N LEU A 197 -23.70 1.47 8.78
CA LEU A 197 -22.48 0.87 9.30
C LEU A 197 -21.76 0.04 8.23
N THR A 198 -22.48 -0.76 7.46
CA THR A 198 -21.94 -1.58 6.37
C THR A 198 -21.36 -0.70 5.27
N MET A 199 -22.11 0.29 4.79
CA MET A 199 -21.67 1.22 3.74
C MET A 199 -20.45 2.05 4.17
N ARG A 200 -20.35 2.42 5.45
CA ARG A 200 -19.13 3.07 5.99
C ARG A 200 -17.92 2.14 5.91
N GLN A 201 -18.08 0.88 6.29
CA GLN A 201 -16.99 -0.11 6.20
C GLN A 201 -16.54 -0.32 4.75
N GLU A 202 -17.48 -0.44 3.81
CA GLU A 202 -17.17 -0.55 2.38
C GLU A 202 -16.44 0.68 1.85
N LYS A 203 -16.92 1.88 2.20
CA LYS A 203 -16.29 3.14 1.78
C LYS A 203 -14.86 3.27 2.32
N ASP A 204 -14.63 2.91 3.57
CA ASP A 204 -13.30 2.88 4.17
C ASP A 204 -12.39 1.85 3.50
N ALA A 205 -12.93 0.67 3.15
CA ALA A 205 -12.20 -0.34 2.40
C ALA A 205 -11.80 0.14 0.99
N ILE A 206 -12.72 0.77 0.25
CA ILE A 206 -12.45 1.36 -1.06
C ILE A 206 -11.37 2.44 -0.96
N LYS A 207 -11.47 3.34 0.02
CA LYS A 207 -10.46 4.39 0.24
C LYS A 207 -9.08 3.79 0.51
N ARG A 208 -9.03 2.71 1.28
CA ARG A 208 -7.78 2.00 1.58
C ARG A 208 -7.20 1.31 0.35
N LEU A 209 -8.01 0.60 -0.42
CA LEU A 209 -7.59 -0.04 -1.68
C LEU A 209 -7.11 0.99 -2.70
N SER A 210 -7.81 2.11 -2.85
CA SER A 210 -7.38 3.23 -3.71
C SER A 210 -6.01 3.78 -3.29
N SER A 211 -5.78 3.91 -1.98
CA SER A 211 -4.49 4.36 -1.45
C SER A 211 -3.37 3.37 -1.78
N ILE A 212 -3.62 2.06 -1.62
CA ILE A 212 -2.67 1.01 -1.98
C ILE A 212 -2.38 1.04 -3.49
N LEU A 213 -3.41 1.11 -4.34
CA LEU A 213 -3.24 1.17 -5.80
C LEU A 213 -2.42 2.38 -6.25
N ASN A 214 -2.65 3.56 -5.65
CA ASN A 214 -1.88 4.76 -5.95
C ASN A 214 -0.40 4.58 -5.59
N ILE A 215 -0.10 3.99 -4.43
CA ILE A 215 1.28 3.67 -4.02
C ILE A 215 1.90 2.66 -4.99
N SER A 216 1.18 1.57 -5.29
CA SER A 216 1.63 0.54 -6.21
C SER A 216 1.94 1.09 -7.61
N LYS A 217 1.16 2.06 -8.10
CA LYS A 217 1.42 2.72 -9.40
C LYS A 217 2.73 3.51 -9.38
N ILE A 218 3.03 4.24 -8.30
CA ILE A 218 4.29 4.98 -8.14
C ILE A 218 5.47 4.00 -8.12
N ILE A 219 5.38 2.95 -7.29
CA ILE A 219 6.41 1.91 -7.16
C ILE A 219 6.62 1.18 -8.50
N GLY A 220 5.55 0.91 -9.24
CA GLY A 220 5.56 0.22 -10.53
C GLY A 220 6.25 0.97 -11.67
N GLN A 221 6.46 2.28 -11.54
CA GLN A 221 7.09 3.13 -12.56
C GLN A 221 8.61 3.30 -12.36
N ILE A 222 9.17 2.75 -11.28
CA ILE A 222 10.59 2.90 -10.94
C ILE A 222 11.38 1.69 -11.44
N PHE A 223 12.30 1.92 -12.39
CA PHE A 223 13.12 0.86 -13.00
C PHE A 223 14.56 0.80 -12.46
N ASP A 224 15.03 1.84 -11.77
CA ASP A 224 16.31 1.79 -11.04
C ASP A 224 16.11 1.12 -9.69
N LEU A 225 16.80 -0.01 -9.46
CA LEU A 225 16.63 -0.82 -8.24
C LEU A 225 16.92 -0.03 -6.96
N ASN A 226 17.98 0.79 -6.94
CA ASN A 226 18.35 1.53 -5.74
C ASN A 226 17.29 2.57 -5.37
N THR A 227 16.76 3.27 -6.38
CA THR A 227 15.65 4.20 -6.24
C THR A 227 14.38 3.46 -5.83
N LEU A 228 14.06 2.33 -6.47
CA LEU A 228 12.89 1.52 -6.15
C LEU A 228 12.87 1.15 -4.66
N TYR A 229 13.97 0.61 -4.14
CA TYR A 229 14.06 0.21 -2.74
C TYR A 229 13.87 1.40 -1.79
N ARG A 230 14.56 2.51 -2.03
CA ARG A 230 14.52 3.70 -1.18
C ARG A 230 13.15 4.39 -1.19
N GLU A 231 12.58 4.61 -2.38
CA GLU A 231 11.28 5.28 -2.49
C GLU A 231 10.15 4.40 -1.93
N THR A 232 10.20 3.07 -2.14
CA THR A 232 9.22 2.13 -1.61
C THR A 232 9.13 2.21 -0.09
N ILE A 233 10.28 2.12 0.60
CA ILE A 233 10.28 2.16 2.07
C ILE A 233 9.81 3.52 2.60
N HIS A 234 10.17 4.61 1.92
CA HIS A 234 9.83 5.96 2.32
C HIS A 234 8.33 6.20 2.19
N ILE A 235 7.75 5.87 1.03
CA ILE A 235 6.31 6.02 0.78
C ILE A 235 5.49 5.19 1.75
N ILE A 236 5.87 3.93 1.99
CA ILE A 236 5.10 3.04 2.87
C ILE A 236 5.22 3.50 4.32
N ARG A 237 6.41 3.84 4.79
CA ARG A 237 6.61 4.31 6.17
C ARG A 237 5.82 5.58 6.44
N GLU A 238 5.93 6.59 5.58
CA GLU A 238 5.28 7.88 5.79
C GLU A 238 3.76 7.81 5.67
N ARG A 239 3.23 7.07 4.68
CA ARG A 239 1.78 7.01 4.47
C ARG A 239 1.05 6.19 5.51
N PHE A 240 1.69 5.16 6.06
CA PHE A 240 1.07 4.27 7.05
C PHE A 240 1.52 4.57 8.49
N GLY A 241 2.53 5.42 8.68
CA GLY A 241 2.99 5.85 10.01
C GLY A 241 3.75 4.76 10.76
N TYR A 242 4.47 3.89 10.05
CA TYR A 242 5.26 2.83 10.70
C TYR A 242 6.53 3.37 11.35
N SER A 243 6.96 2.75 12.47
CA SER A 243 8.19 3.15 13.17
C SER A 243 9.42 2.79 12.33
N ASN A 244 9.55 1.50 12.01
CA ASN A 244 10.67 0.97 11.25
C ASN A 244 10.18 0.16 10.04
N ILE A 245 10.95 0.20 8.95
CA ILE A 245 10.71 -0.61 7.76
C ILE A 245 12.03 -0.98 7.10
N ALA A 246 12.15 -2.22 6.63
CA ALA A 246 13.30 -2.69 5.88
C ALA A 246 12.86 -3.57 4.71
N ILE A 247 13.64 -3.51 3.63
CA ILE A 247 13.46 -4.38 2.48
C ILE A 247 14.72 -5.19 2.22
N PHE A 248 14.53 -6.49 2.14
CA PHE A 248 15.56 -7.48 1.86
C PHE A 248 15.29 -8.13 0.51
N GLU A 249 16.33 -8.30 -0.30
CA GLU A 249 16.27 -9.13 -1.50
C GLU A 249 16.90 -10.48 -1.21
N VAL A 250 16.26 -11.57 -1.63
CA VAL A 250 16.79 -12.92 -1.42
C VAL A 250 17.70 -13.31 -2.59
N ASN A 251 18.95 -13.66 -2.28
CA ASN A 251 19.91 -14.09 -3.31
C ASN A 251 19.69 -15.54 -3.76
N SER A 252 20.47 -16.00 -4.75
CA SER A 252 20.38 -17.37 -5.29
C SER A 252 20.62 -18.49 -4.28
N LYS A 253 21.24 -18.19 -3.12
CA LYS A 253 21.47 -19.14 -2.02
C LYS A 253 20.38 -19.07 -0.94
N GLY A 254 19.29 -18.33 -1.18
CA GLY A 254 18.22 -18.15 -0.20
C GLY A 254 18.56 -17.20 0.96
N LYS A 255 19.65 -16.44 0.86
CA LYS A 255 20.06 -15.49 1.92
C LYS A 255 19.41 -14.11 1.68
N PRO A 256 18.75 -13.52 2.70
CA PRO A 256 18.29 -12.14 2.62
C PRO A 256 19.47 -11.16 2.62
N ILE A 257 19.43 -10.19 1.71
CA ILE A 257 20.38 -9.10 1.58
C ILE A 257 19.60 -7.80 1.77
N LEU A 258 19.92 -7.04 2.81
CA LEU A 258 19.32 -5.74 3.04
C LEU A 258 19.61 -4.80 1.86
N LYS A 259 18.56 -4.15 1.34
CA LYS A 259 18.66 -3.20 0.24
C LYS A 259 18.32 -1.78 0.65
N SER A 260 17.36 -1.60 1.56
CA SER A 260 17.03 -0.29 2.10
C SER A 260 16.30 -0.46 3.43
N PHE A 261 16.38 0.57 4.28
CA PHE A 261 15.70 0.63 5.56
C PHE A 261 15.40 2.08 5.96
N SER A 262 14.41 2.28 6.83
CA SER A 262 14.08 3.58 7.42
C SER A 262 13.52 3.39 8.83
N GLY A 263 13.85 4.29 9.76
CA GLY A 263 13.45 4.22 11.17
C GLY A 263 14.47 3.56 12.11
N TYR A 264 15.34 2.69 11.58
CA TYR A 264 16.41 2.03 12.35
C TYR A 264 17.60 2.95 12.64
N SER A 265 18.33 2.69 13.73
CA SER A 265 19.67 3.25 13.92
C SER A 265 20.70 2.53 13.03
N ASP A 266 21.76 3.23 12.60
CA ASP A 266 22.81 2.66 11.72
C ASP A 266 23.59 1.50 12.37
N VAL A 267 23.60 1.42 13.70
CA VAL A 267 24.30 0.38 14.47
C VAL A 267 23.49 -0.92 14.49
N ASP A 268 22.16 -0.81 14.61
CA ASP A 268 21.28 -1.98 14.78
C ASP A 268 21.17 -2.79 13.48
N ILE A 269 21.04 -2.11 12.34
CA ILE A 269 20.80 -2.78 11.06
C ILE A 269 22.00 -3.60 10.56
N LYS A 270 23.23 -3.17 10.87
CA LYS A 270 24.47 -3.89 10.51
C LYS A 270 24.68 -5.15 11.33
N LYS A 271 24.22 -5.16 12.58
CA LYS A 271 24.29 -6.32 13.47
C LYS A 271 23.27 -7.38 13.02
N VAL A 272 22.04 -6.95 12.77
CA VAL A 272 20.93 -7.79 12.29
C VAL A 272 21.27 -8.49 10.96
N THR A 273 21.90 -7.78 10.01
CA THR A 273 22.25 -8.33 8.69
C THR A 273 23.38 -9.38 8.71
N LYS A 274 24.19 -9.45 9.77
CA LYS A 274 25.28 -10.43 9.89
C LYS A 274 24.77 -11.82 10.30
N ASP A 275 23.75 -11.87 11.16
CA ASP A 275 23.24 -13.09 11.80
C ASP A 275 22.04 -13.74 11.05
N MET A 276 21.48 -13.05 10.05
CA MET A 276 20.35 -13.51 9.21
C MET A 276 20.71 -14.63 8.20
N LYS A 277 21.20 -15.77 8.66
CA LYS A 277 21.23 -17.04 7.88
C LYS A 277 20.10 -17.95 8.34
N HIS A 278 18.96 -17.93 7.64
CA HIS A 278 17.82 -18.85 7.81
C HIS A 278 17.23 -18.96 9.25
N LYS A 279 17.58 -18.02 10.13
CA LYS A 279 17.04 -17.85 11.49
C LYS A 279 16.31 -16.51 11.54
N GLY A 280 15.52 -16.28 12.58
CA GLY A 280 14.74 -15.05 12.70
C GLY A 280 13.35 -15.15 12.09
N LEU A 281 12.49 -14.18 12.38
CA LEU A 281 11.16 -14.07 11.77
C LEU A 281 11.25 -13.85 10.25
N THR A 282 12.18 -13.00 9.79
CA THR A 282 12.52 -12.86 8.35
C THR A 282 12.89 -14.20 7.71
N GLY A 283 13.71 -15.02 8.39
CA GLY A 283 14.10 -16.35 7.91
C GLY A 283 12.92 -17.32 7.85
N LEU A 284 12.03 -17.28 8.84
CA LEU A 284 10.82 -18.10 8.88
C LEU A 284 9.85 -17.73 7.75
N ALA A 285 9.64 -16.43 7.49
CA ALA A 285 8.82 -15.96 6.37
C ALA A 285 9.39 -16.43 5.02
N ILE A 286 10.73 -16.46 4.88
CA ILE A 286 11.38 -16.99 3.67
C ILE A 286 11.10 -18.48 3.46
N GLN A 287 11.19 -19.28 4.53
CA GLN A 287 10.99 -20.74 4.47
C GLN A 287 9.52 -21.10 4.23
N THR A 288 8.62 -20.48 4.99
CA THR A 288 7.20 -20.78 4.97
C THR A 288 6.46 -20.13 3.81
N LYS A 289 7.02 -19.04 3.25
CA LYS A 289 6.37 -18.17 2.25
C LYS A 289 5.02 -17.63 2.72
N LYS A 290 4.84 -17.49 4.03
CA LYS A 290 3.62 -16.94 4.64
C LYS A 290 3.95 -15.63 5.35
N PRO A 291 3.04 -14.64 5.31
CA PRO A 291 3.19 -13.44 6.11
C PRO A 291 3.08 -13.78 7.60
N LEU A 292 3.84 -13.06 8.43
CA LEU A 292 3.84 -13.22 9.88
C LEU A 292 3.38 -11.92 10.53
N LEU A 293 2.53 -12.02 11.55
CA LEU A 293 2.10 -10.89 12.39
C LEU A 293 2.39 -11.21 13.85
N ILE A 294 3.25 -10.39 14.47
CA ILE A 294 3.72 -10.58 15.84
C ILE A 294 3.24 -9.40 16.67
N SER A 295 2.34 -9.67 17.62
CA SER A 295 1.75 -8.65 18.50
C SER A 295 2.71 -8.11 19.56
N ASN A 296 3.66 -8.95 20.01
CA ASN A 296 4.74 -8.60 20.92
C ASN A 296 6.02 -9.40 20.60
N VAL A 297 7.04 -8.78 19.98
CA VAL A 297 8.29 -9.45 19.58
C VAL A 297 9.10 -9.97 20.76
N GLN A 298 8.94 -9.36 21.94
CA GLN A 298 9.62 -9.79 23.17
C GLN A 298 9.15 -11.15 23.68
N ASP A 299 7.96 -11.59 23.26
CA ASP A 299 7.40 -12.88 23.65
C ASP A 299 7.74 -13.97 22.61
N ASP A 300 8.39 -13.60 21.50
CA ASP A 300 8.73 -14.52 20.41
C ASP A 300 10.22 -14.88 20.44
N PRO A 301 10.58 -16.14 20.78
CA PRO A 301 11.99 -16.56 20.86
C PRO A 301 12.70 -16.58 19.50
N ARG A 302 11.95 -16.41 18.40
CA ARG A 302 12.50 -16.35 17.04
C ARG A 302 12.87 -14.93 16.64
N TYR A 303 12.52 -13.90 17.41
CA TYR A 303 12.89 -12.52 17.10
C TYR A 303 14.41 -12.32 17.19
N ILE A 304 14.99 -11.61 16.21
CA ILE A 304 16.42 -11.30 16.16
C ILE A 304 16.56 -9.79 15.90
N GLY A 305 16.87 -9.03 16.94
CA GLY A 305 17.00 -7.58 16.90
C GLY A 305 17.25 -6.99 18.28
N ASP A 306 17.24 -5.66 18.39
CA ASP A 306 17.24 -4.99 19.68
C ASP A 306 15.83 -5.07 20.30
N ASN A 307 15.67 -5.87 21.35
CA ASN A 307 14.40 -6.08 22.06
C ASN A 307 13.92 -4.86 22.88
N THR A 308 14.67 -3.76 22.92
CA THR A 308 14.34 -2.61 23.77
C THR A 308 13.27 -1.69 23.18
N ARG A 309 13.18 -1.57 21.85
CA ARG A 309 12.30 -0.60 21.16
C ARG A 309 11.10 -1.21 20.41
N PRO A 310 11.29 -2.00 19.34
CA PRO A 310 10.17 -2.59 18.63
C PRO A 310 9.39 -3.52 19.56
N LYS A 311 8.06 -3.45 19.43
CA LYS A 311 7.13 -4.28 20.18
C LYS A 311 6.27 -5.09 19.25
N SER A 312 5.80 -4.59 18.11
CA SER A 312 5.08 -5.43 17.14
C SER A 312 5.77 -5.41 15.79
N GLU A 313 5.65 -6.51 15.05
CA GLU A 313 6.33 -6.72 13.77
C GLU A 313 5.40 -7.44 12.77
N ALA A 314 5.48 -7.04 11.51
CA ALA A 314 4.89 -7.74 10.39
C ALA A 314 5.98 -8.05 9.36
N VAL A 315 6.08 -9.33 8.99
CA VAL A 315 7.08 -9.83 8.05
C VAL A 315 6.37 -10.37 6.82
N ILE A 316 6.58 -9.72 5.68
CA ILE A 316 5.88 -10.02 4.43
C ILE A 316 6.86 -10.63 3.43
N PRO A 317 6.69 -11.92 3.06
CA PRO A 317 7.47 -12.49 1.97
C PRO A 317 7.07 -11.84 0.64
N LEU A 318 8.05 -11.39 -0.12
CA LEU A 318 7.85 -10.83 -1.46
C LEU A 318 7.94 -11.97 -2.47
N LEU A 319 6.79 -12.35 -3.03
CA LEU A 319 6.64 -13.52 -3.89
C LEU A 319 6.29 -13.13 -5.32
N ILE A 320 6.84 -13.87 -6.29
CA ILE A 320 6.41 -13.85 -7.68
C ILE A 320 6.02 -15.27 -8.05
N LYS A 321 4.73 -15.47 -8.30
CA LYS A 321 4.14 -16.82 -8.36
C LYS A 321 4.50 -17.56 -7.06
N ASN A 322 5.37 -18.56 -7.12
CA ASN A 322 5.83 -19.31 -5.94
C ASN A 322 7.33 -19.08 -5.62
N ARG A 323 7.99 -18.13 -6.28
CA ARG A 323 9.40 -17.81 -6.06
C ARG A 323 9.52 -16.63 -5.10
N ILE A 324 10.30 -16.79 -4.04
CA ILE A 324 10.64 -15.68 -3.16
C ILE A 324 11.72 -14.81 -3.77
N VAL A 325 11.45 -13.50 -3.84
CA VAL A 325 12.39 -12.49 -4.34
C VAL A 325 12.92 -11.61 -3.22
N GLY A 326 12.22 -11.54 -2.09
CA GLY A 326 12.59 -10.66 -0.99
C GLY A 326 11.70 -10.82 0.24
N VAL A 327 11.91 -9.94 1.21
CA VAL A 327 11.07 -9.78 2.40
C VAL A 327 10.93 -8.29 2.68
N LEU A 328 9.71 -7.86 2.97
CA LEU A 328 9.42 -6.56 3.56
C LEU A 328 9.16 -6.76 5.05
N ASP A 329 9.86 -5.99 5.85
CA ASP A 329 9.87 -6.09 7.31
C ASP A 329 9.39 -4.75 7.88
N VAL A 330 8.39 -4.77 8.76
CA VAL A 330 7.75 -3.57 9.31
C VAL A 330 7.59 -3.73 10.81
N GLU A 331 8.05 -2.75 11.59
CA GLU A 331 7.95 -2.77 13.05
C GLU A 331 7.27 -1.51 13.60
N MET A 332 6.68 -1.67 14.78
CA MET A 332 6.10 -0.61 15.61
C MET A 332 6.63 -0.68 17.04
N GLU A 333 6.92 0.47 17.63
CA GLU A 333 7.41 0.57 19.03
C GLU A 333 6.36 0.26 20.10
N LYS A 334 5.09 0.13 19.73
CA LYS A 334 3.98 -0.18 20.65
C LYS A 334 3.44 -1.59 20.39
N LYS A 335 3.07 -2.29 21.47
CA LYS A 335 2.42 -3.61 21.40
C LYS A 335 1.08 -3.50 20.67
N ASN A 336 0.67 -4.56 19.97
CA ASN A 336 -0.63 -4.63 19.26
C ASN A 336 -0.91 -3.47 18.29
N SER A 337 0.14 -2.80 17.79
CA SER A 337 -0.02 -1.64 16.90
C SER A 337 -0.13 -2.04 15.44
N LEU A 338 0.31 -3.26 15.11
CA LEU A 338 0.04 -3.90 13.82
C LEU A 338 -1.09 -4.92 14.01
N GLY A 339 -2.09 -4.88 13.13
CA GLY A 339 -3.20 -5.83 13.11
C GLY A 339 -3.41 -6.51 11.76
N GLU A 340 -4.42 -7.37 11.67
CA GLU A 340 -4.82 -8.08 10.44
C GLU A 340 -5.05 -7.15 9.24
N LYS A 341 -5.58 -5.97 9.54
CA LYS A 341 -5.76 -4.91 8.55
C LYS A 341 -4.41 -4.53 7.94
N ASP A 342 -3.38 -4.28 8.74
CA ASP A 342 -2.05 -3.88 8.26
C ASP A 342 -1.37 -5.02 7.53
N LEU A 343 -1.46 -6.24 8.07
CA LEU A 343 -0.95 -7.45 7.42
C LEU A 343 -1.53 -7.60 6.01
N SER A 344 -2.84 -7.44 5.85
CA SER A 344 -3.52 -7.53 4.55
C SER A 344 -3.04 -6.45 3.57
N ALA A 345 -2.92 -5.20 4.04
CA ALA A 345 -2.48 -4.08 3.21
C ALA A 345 -1.00 -4.22 2.78
N LEU A 346 -0.13 -4.59 3.72
CA LEU A 346 1.29 -4.82 3.47
C LEU A 346 1.53 -6.04 2.59
N THR A 347 0.71 -7.09 2.71
CA THR A 347 0.77 -8.26 1.82
C THR A 347 0.46 -7.86 0.37
N LEU A 348 -0.62 -7.10 0.15
CA LEU A 348 -0.98 -6.61 -1.19
C LEU A 348 0.12 -5.70 -1.75
N LEU A 349 0.65 -4.76 -0.97
CA LEU A 349 1.80 -3.95 -1.36
C LEU A 349 3.02 -4.82 -1.67
N GLY A 350 3.26 -5.87 -0.88
CA GLY A 350 4.33 -6.83 -1.06
C GLY A 350 4.30 -7.51 -2.44
N GLU A 351 3.12 -7.87 -2.94
CA GLU A 351 2.96 -8.42 -4.30
C GLU A 351 3.41 -7.42 -5.38
N TYR A 352 3.02 -6.15 -5.26
CA TYR A 352 3.45 -5.11 -6.20
C TYR A 352 4.94 -4.82 -6.10
N ILE A 353 5.50 -4.76 -4.89
CA ILE A 353 6.93 -4.55 -4.67
C ILE A 353 7.73 -5.70 -5.29
N ALA A 354 7.30 -6.95 -5.08
CA ALA A 354 7.92 -8.12 -5.68
C ALA A 354 7.94 -8.01 -7.21
N MET A 355 6.79 -7.68 -7.80
CA MET A 355 6.66 -7.49 -9.25
C MET A 355 7.55 -6.36 -9.77
N SER A 356 7.60 -5.21 -9.08
CA SER A 356 8.46 -4.08 -9.46
C SER A 356 9.94 -4.41 -9.37
N ILE A 357 10.39 -5.13 -8.34
CA ILE A 357 11.79 -5.60 -8.23
C ILE A 357 12.16 -6.45 -9.44
N ASN A 358 11.28 -7.38 -9.83
CA ASN A 358 11.53 -8.24 -10.97
C ASN A 358 11.50 -7.49 -12.31
N ASN A 359 10.58 -6.53 -12.46
CA ASN A 359 10.53 -5.68 -13.65
C ASN A 359 11.80 -4.81 -13.77
N ALA A 360 12.29 -4.25 -12.66
CA ALA A 360 13.53 -3.50 -12.62
C ALA A 360 14.75 -4.37 -12.99
N HIS A 361 14.81 -5.62 -12.51
CA HIS A 361 15.84 -6.58 -12.92
C HIS A 361 15.76 -6.95 -14.40
N LEU A 362 14.56 -7.25 -14.90
CA LEU A 362 14.34 -7.58 -16.31
C LEU A 362 14.69 -6.40 -17.23
N TYR A 363 14.31 -5.19 -16.83
CA TYR A 363 14.67 -3.96 -17.52
C TYR A 363 16.18 -3.77 -17.57
N ARG A 364 16.87 -3.94 -16.42
CA ARG A 364 18.33 -3.85 -16.34
C ARG A 364 19.03 -4.89 -17.23
N GLU A 365 18.52 -6.11 -17.26
CA GLU A 365 19.07 -7.17 -18.11
C GLU A 365 18.82 -6.90 -19.59
N THR A 366 17.62 -6.40 -19.93
CA THR A 366 17.28 -5.98 -21.29
C THR A 366 18.19 -4.84 -21.76
N GLN A 367 18.45 -3.84 -20.90
CA GLN A 367 19.43 -2.80 -21.18
C GLN A 367 20.84 -3.36 -21.35
N ARG A 368 21.26 -4.31 -20.51
CA ARG A 368 22.57 -4.96 -20.60
C ARG A 368 22.74 -5.67 -21.96
N LEU A 369 21.73 -6.39 -22.41
CA LEU A 369 21.72 -7.07 -23.72
C LEU A 369 21.67 -6.06 -24.86
N ALA A 370 20.91 -4.98 -24.73
CA ALA A 370 20.75 -3.96 -25.77
C ALA A 370 22.04 -3.14 -26.04
N ILE A 371 22.96 -3.04 -25.07
CA ILE A 371 24.18 -2.23 -25.19
C ILE A 371 25.46 -3.05 -25.34
N ARG A 372 25.39 -4.39 -25.26
CA ARG A 372 26.57 -5.26 -25.34
C ARG A 372 26.57 -6.11 -26.61
N ASP A 373 27.76 -6.47 -27.06
CA ASP A 373 27.98 -7.46 -28.12
C ASP A 373 27.95 -8.88 -27.50
N GLU A 374 27.19 -9.79 -28.10
CA GLU A 374 26.95 -11.14 -27.56
C GLU A 374 28.21 -12.01 -27.53
N MET A 375 29.09 -11.85 -28.52
CA MET A 375 30.29 -12.68 -28.67
C MET A 375 31.35 -12.34 -27.63
N THR A 376 31.57 -11.04 -27.40
CA THR A 376 32.72 -10.51 -26.64
C THR A 376 32.32 -9.97 -25.25
N GLY A 377 31.03 -9.71 -25.02
CA GLY A 377 30.52 -9.02 -23.84
C GLY A 377 31.03 -7.57 -23.70
N MET A 378 31.63 -7.02 -24.76
CA MET A 378 32.00 -5.60 -24.86
C MET A 378 30.77 -4.75 -25.13
N TYR A 379 30.90 -3.43 -25.10
CA TYR A 379 29.82 -2.58 -25.60
C TYR A 379 29.65 -2.78 -27.11
N ASN A 380 28.44 -2.56 -27.62
CA ASN A 380 28.16 -2.58 -29.05
C ASN A 380 28.31 -1.18 -29.67
N TYR A 381 28.38 -1.15 -31.00
CA TYR A 381 28.54 0.09 -31.76
C TYR A 381 27.52 1.19 -31.41
N ARG A 382 26.25 0.81 -31.17
CA ARG A 382 25.19 1.75 -30.80
C ARG A 382 25.53 2.50 -29.50
N TYR A 383 25.91 1.75 -28.45
CA TYR A 383 26.31 2.35 -27.17
C TYR A 383 27.52 3.26 -27.31
N PHE A 384 28.54 2.83 -28.05
CA PHE A 384 29.72 3.64 -28.33
C PHE A 384 29.37 5.00 -28.93
N LYS A 385 28.53 5.01 -29.97
CA LYS A 385 28.12 6.23 -30.67
C LYS A 385 27.38 7.19 -29.74
N ASP A 386 26.48 6.66 -28.92
CA ASP A 386 25.69 7.45 -27.97
C ASP A 386 26.56 8.09 -26.88
N VAL A 387 27.47 7.33 -26.29
CA VAL A 387 28.35 7.83 -25.21
C VAL A 387 29.37 8.84 -25.75
N LEU A 388 29.96 8.58 -26.92
CA LEU A 388 30.88 9.53 -27.56
C LEU A 388 30.17 10.84 -27.93
N LYS A 389 28.96 10.76 -28.51
CA LYS A 389 28.15 11.94 -28.84
C LYS A 389 27.79 12.77 -27.61
N LYS A 390 27.27 12.12 -26.56
CA LYS A 390 26.93 12.80 -25.29
C LYS A 390 28.14 13.51 -24.68
N LYS A 391 29.33 12.88 -24.71
CA LYS A 391 30.54 13.48 -24.13
C LYS A 391 31.00 14.70 -24.90
N ILE A 392 31.10 14.62 -26.23
CA ILE A 392 31.54 15.73 -27.10
C ILE A 392 30.57 16.92 -27.01
N GLN A 393 29.29 16.67 -26.71
CA GLN A 393 28.27 17.71 -26.55
C GLN A 393 28.15 18.28 -25.12
N SER A 394 28.89 17.73 -24.13
CA SER A 394 28.83 18.19 -22.74
C SER A 394 29.54 19.54 -22.56
N LYS A 395 28.98 20.42 -21.71
CA LYS A 395 29.56 21.74 -21.34
C LYS A 395 30.53 21.68 -20.15
N GLU A 396 30.85 20.50 -19.62
CA GLU A 396 31.71 20.34 -18.44
C GLU A 396 33.22 20.51 -18.75
N LYS A 397 33.85 21.54 -18.16
CA LYS A 397 35.28 21.89 -18.35
C LYS A 397 36.29 20.80 -17.96
N ARG A 398 35.96 19.91 -17.02
CA ARG A 398 36.90 18.89 -16.49
C ARG A 398 37.06 17.66 -17.41
N ALA A 399 36.35 17.65 -18.54
CA ALA A 399 36.15 16.52 -19.45
C ALA A 399 36.63 16.79 -20.88
N GLU A 400 37.46 17.81 -21.10
CA GLU A 400 37.72 18.37 -22.42
C GLU A 400 38.58 17.51 -23.36
N GLN A 401 39.16 16.40 -22.89
CA GLN A 401 40.11 15.61 -23.68
C GLN A 401 39.88 14.10 -23.58
N LEU A 402 39.89 13.43 -24.73
CA LEU A 402 39.83 11.97 -24.85
C LEU A 402 40.64 11.51 -26.06
N SER A 403 41.00 10.23 -26.08
CA SER A 403 41.58 9.58 -27.25
C SER A 403 40.72 8.39 -27.68
N LEU A 404 40.60 8.19 -28.98
CA LEU A 404 39.98 7.03 -29.60
C LEU A 404 41.06 6.12 -30.17
N LEU A 405 40.95 4.82 -29.91
CA LEU A 405 41.74 3.79 -30.57
C LEU A 405 40.79 2.92 -31.40
N MET A 406 41.05 2.79 -32.69
CA MET A 406 40.40 1.81 -33.56
C MET A 406 41.37 0.65 -33.75
N VAL A 407 40.95 -0.57 -33.43
CA VAL A 407 41.77 -1.76 -33.40
C VAL A 407 41.16 -2.79 -34.34
N ASP A 408 41.98 -3.44 -35.15
CA ASP A 408 41.55 -4.51 -36.05
C ASP A 408 42.51 -5.70 -35.99
N ILE A 409 41.96 -6.91 -36.09
CA ILE A 409 42.74 -8.15 -36.06
C ILE A 409 43.27 -8.47 -37.45
N ASP A 410 44.59 -8.36 -37.59
CA ASP A 410 45.28 -8.65 -38.83
C ASP A 410 45.11 -10.13 -39.22
N ASN A 411 44.82 -10.37 -40.50
CA ASN A 411 44.64 -11.70 -41.08
C ASN A 411 43.47 -12.52 -40.51
N PHE A 412 42.52 -11.90 -39.81
CA PHE A 412 41.39 -12.63 -39.19
C PHE A 412 40.51 -13.37 -40.20
N LYS A 413 40.25 -12.79 -41.38
CA LYS A 413 39.54 -13.50 -42.45
C LYS A 413 40.26 -14.80 -42.86
N LYS A 414 41.59 -14.72 -43.08
CA LYS A 414 42.40 -15.90 -43.42
C LYS A 414 42.35 -16.97 -42.34
N LEU A 415 42.36 -16.56 -41.06
CA LEU A 415 42.17 -17.47 -39.94
C LEU A 415 40.82 -18.19 -40.03
N ASN A 416 39.73 -17.46 -40.23
CA ASN A 416 38.40 -18.06 -40.34
C ASN A 416 38.30 -19.01 -41.53
N ASP A 417 38.86 -18.63 -42.68
CA ASP A 417 38.86 -19.45 -43.89
C ASP A 417 39.70 -20.73 -43.69
N THR A 418 40.72 -20.71 -42.83
CA THR A 418 41.64 -21.84 -42.61
C THR A 418 41.22 -22.76 -41.45
N LEU A 419 40.79 -22.18 -40.33
CA LEU A 419 40.55 -22.88 -39.05
C LEU A 419 39.07 -22.85 -38.61
N GLY A 420 38.20 -22.20 -39.38
CA GLY A 420 36.78 -22.10 -39.12
C GLY A 420 36.39 -21.02 -38.10
N HIS A 421 35.13 -20.61 -38.18
CA HIS A 421 34.57 -19.53 -37.36
C HIS A 421 34.61 -19.80 -35.84
N ILE A 422 34.56 -21.06 -35.40
CA ILE A 422 34.64 -21.42 -33.97
C ILE A 422 35.98 -20.97 -33.37
N ILE A 423 37.07 -21.11 -34.13
CA ILE A 423 38.39 -20.62 -33.71
C ILE A 423 38.44 -19.10 -33.77
N GLY A 424 37.86 -18.49 -34.81
CA GLY A 424 37.68 -17.04 -34.89
C GLY A 424 36.98 -16.44 -33.67
N ASP A 425 35.91 -17.06 -33.20
CA ASP A 425 35.16 -16.63 -32.01
C ASP A 425 36.02 -16.71 -30.74
N LYS A 426 36.86 -17.74 -30.61
CA LYS A 426 37.82 -17.85 -29.50
C LYS A 426 38.86 -16.73 -29.55
N VAL A 427 39.36 -16.41 -30.74
CA VAL A 427 40.29 -15.29 -30.95
C VAL A 427 39.64 -13.95 -30.58
N LEU A 428 38.41 -13.69 -31.03
CA LEU A 428 37.66 -12.48 -30.67
C LEU A 428 37.50 -12.35 -29.15
N LYS A 429 37.13 -13.44 -28.46
CA LYS A 429 37.03 -13.46 -26.99
C LYS A 429 38.38 -13.21 -26.31
N ARG A 430 39.46 -13.79 -26.83
CA ARG A 430 40.82 -13.60 -26.30
C ARG A 430 41.27 -12.15 -26.44
N VAL A 431 41.20 -11.57 -27.64
CA VAL A 431 41.53 -10.15 -27.88
C VAL A 431 40.71 -9.25 -26.96
N SER A 432 39.41 -9.54 -26.84
CA SER A 432 38.51 -8.79 -25.97
C SER A 432 38.96 -8.78 -24.50
N MET A 433 39.35 -9.95 -23.98
CA MET A 433 39.86 -10.06 -22.61
C MET A 433 41.17 -9.28 -22.42
N VAL A 434 42.08 -9.36 -23.38
CA VAL A 434 43.38 -8.67 -23.32
C VAL A 434 43.20 -7.15 -23.34
N ILE A 435 42.33 -6.63 -24.21
CA ILE A 435 42.01 -5.19 -24.24
C ILE A 435 41.42 -4.75 -22.89
N LYS A 436 40.41 -5.47 -22.36
CA LYS A 436 39.78 -5.13 -21.07
C LYS A 436 40.77 -5.12 -19.90
N LYS A 437 41.73 -6.04 -19.85
CA LYS A 437 42.77 -6.08 -18.81
C LYS A 437 43.71 -4.88 -18.86
N ASN A 438 43.88 -4.29 -20.05
CA ASN A 438 44.83 -3.20 -20.27
C ASN A 438 44.22 -1.80 -20.11
N VAL A 439 42.89 -1.66 -20.12
CA VAL A 439 42.23 -0.36 -19.96
C VAL A 439 41.67 -0.17 -18.55
N ARG A 440 41.35 1.07 -18.17
CA ARG A 440 40.75 1.35 -16.85
C ARG A 440 39.26 1.04 -16.88
N LYS A 441 38.67 0.77 -15.71
CA LYS A 441 37.22 0.50 -15.56
C LYS A 441 36.32 1.63 -16.10
N MET A 442 36.83 2.86 -16.09
CA MET A 442 36.11 4.02 -16.63
C MET A 442 36.13 4.07 -18.16
N ASP A 443 37.15 3.51 -18.81
CA ASP A 443 37.33 3.55 -20.27
C ASP A 443 36.29 2.66 -20.96
N THR A 444 35.86 3.06 -22.16
CA THR A 444 34.81 2.36 -22.91
C THR A 444 35.43 1.47 -23.96
N VAL A 445 35.22 0.15 -23.88
CA VAL A 445 35.67 -0.80 -24.90
C VAL A 445 34.48 -1.39 -25.64
N THR A 446 34.54 -1.34 -26.97
CA THR A 446 33.43 -1.63 -27.88
C THR A 446 33.90 -2.57 -28.97
N ARG A 447 33.07 -3.55 -29.35
CA ARG A 447 33.22 -4.23 -30.65
C ARG A 447 32.49 -3.40 -31.70
N TYR A 448 33.24 -2.88 -32.66
CA TYR A 448 32.72 -2.00 -33.71
C TYR A 448 31.92 -2.79 -34.75
N GLY A 449 32.46 -3.94 -35.16
CA GLY A 449 31.83 -4.90 -36.06
C GLY A 449 32.87 -5.93 -36.52
N GLY A 450 32.47 -7.16 -36.82
CA GLY A 450 33.40 -8.20 -37.28
C GLY A 450 34.58 -8.42 -36.31
N ASP A 451 35.78 -8.08 -36.77
CA ASP A 451 37.08 -8.14 -36.08
C ASP A 451 37.60 -6.78 -35.58
N GLU A 452 36.78 -5.74 -35.68
CA GLU A 452 37.13 -4.38 -35.29
C GLU A 452 36.63 -4.02 -33.87
N PHE A 453 37.46 -3.29 -33.13
CA PHE A 453 37.17 -2.78 -31.80
C PHE A 453 37.44 -1.28 -31.72
N VAL A 454 36.66 -0.57 -30.91
CA VAL A 454 36.93 0.83 -30.58
C VAL A 454 37.04 1.02 -29.07
N ILE A 455 38.06 1.75 -28.66
CA ILE A 455 38.32 2.11 -27.27
C ILE A 455 38.22 3.62 -27.12
N ILE A 456 37.45 4.08 -26.13
CA ILE A 456 37.44 5.48 -25.69
C ILE A 456 38.24 5.57 -24.39
N LEU A 457 39.33 6.33 -24.43
CA LEU A 457 40.15 6.64 -23.26
C LEU A 457 39.76 7.99 -22.70
N TRP A 458 39.09 8.01 -21.55
CA TRP A 458 38.57 9.25 -20.98
C TRP A 458 39.66 10.02 -20.24
N GLY A 459 39.81 11.32 -20.56
CA GLY A 459 40.82 12.17 -19.91
C GLY A 459 42.25 11.84 -20.33
N VAL A 460 42.44 11.20 -21.49
CA VAL A 460 43.75 10.78 -22.01
C VAL A 460 44.05 11.58 -23.28
N ARG A 461 45.29 12.06 -23.39
CA ARG A 461 45.83 12.74 -24.58
C ARG A 461 46.48 11.75 -25.53
N LYS A 462 46.76 12.21 -26.76
CA LYS A 462 47.31 11.41 -27.86
C LYS A 462 48.57 10.61 -27.49
N GLU A 463 49.57 11.24 -26.88
CA GLU A 463 50.85 10.55 -26.56
C GLU A 463 50.69 9.41 -25.53
N PRO A 464 50.06 9.60 -24.35
CA PRO A 464 49.74 8.48 -23.46
C PRO A 464 48.85 7.41 -24.11
N ALA A 465 47.94 7.81 -25.02
CA ALA A 465 47.11 6.87 -25.76
C ALA A 465 47.93 5.99 -26.71
N LYS A 466 48.97 6.53 -27.37
CA LYS A 466 49.93 5.76 -28.18
C LYS A 466 50.66 4.71 -27.35
N LEU A 467 51.16 5.10 -26.16
CA LEU A 467 51.84 4.17 -25.25
C LEU A 467 50.91 3.03 -24.82
N LEU A 468 49.65 3.33 -24.51
CA LEU A 468 48.64 2.32 -24.18
C LEU A 468 48.32 1.43 -25.39
N GLY A 469 48.16 2.01 -26.57
CA GLY A 469 47.94 1.26 -27.82
C GLY A 469 49.06 0.26 -28.08
N GLU A 470 50.32 0.68 -27.92
CA GLU A 470 51.48 -0.20 -28.10
C GLU A 470 51.52 -1.32 -27.04
N ARG A 471 51.12 -1.02 -25.80
CA ARG A 471 50.99 -2.04 -24.75
C ARG A 471 49.94 -3.08 -25.12
N ILE A 472 48.76 -2.64 -25.59
CA ILE A 472 47.68 -3.53 -26.03
C ILE A 472 48.15 -4.38 -27.22
N ARG A 473 48.80 -3.78 -28.21
CA ARG A 473 49.35 -4.47 -29.39
C ARG A 473 50.29 -5.60 -29.00
N LYS A 474 51.29 -5.32 -28.17
CA LYS A 474 52.26 -6.32 -27.69
C LYS A 474 51.59 -7.42 -26.87
N ALA A 475 50.66 -7.06 -25.98
CA ALA A 475 49.94 -8.04 -25.16
C ALA A 475 49.07 -8.97 -26.00
N VAL A 476 48.36 -8.44 -27.00
CA VAL A 476 47.54 -9.25 -27.91
C VAL A 476 48.42 -10.19 -28.74
N LYS A 477 49.53 -9.69 -29.31
CA LYS A 477 50.46 -10.53 -30.06
C LYS A 477 51.00 -11.70 -29.24
N LEU A 478 51.28 -11.48 -27.95
CA LEU A 478 51.76 -12.55 -27.06
C LEU A 478 50.66 -13.59 -26.79
N GLU A 479 49.46 -13.14 -26.45
CA GLU A 479 48.33 -14.01 -26.09
C GLU A 479 47.79 -14.79 -27.31
N LEU A 480 47.88 -14.24 -28.52
CA LEU A 480 47.43 -14.92 -29.73
C LEU A 480 48.39 -15.98 -30.27
N LYS A 481 49.61 -16.11 -29.71
CA LYS A 481 50.55 -17.18 -30.09
C LYS A 481 49.96 -18.58 -29.87
N GLU A 482 49.04 -18.72 -28.91
CA GLU A 482 48.40 -20.02 -28.59
C GLU A 482 47.62 -20.64 -29.77
N PHE A 483 47.24 -19.83 -30.76
CA PHE A 483 46.46 -20.28 -31.91
C PHE A 483 47.31 -20.81 -33.07
N ASN A 484 48.65 -20.81 -32.95
CA ASN A 484 49.58 -21.23 -34.00
C ASN A 484 49.30 -20.59 -35.39
N PHE A 485 48.79 -19.36 -35.39
CA PHE A 485 48.49 -18.59 -36.59
C PHE A 485 49.12 -17.19 -36.43
N PRO A 486 49.69 -16.58 -37.49
CA PRO A 486 50.34 -15.28 -37.42
C PRO A 486 49.31 -14.14 -37.32
N LEU A 487 48.64 -14.06 -36.17
CA LEU A 487 47.68 -13.01 -35.82
C LEU A 487 48.38 -11.86 -35.10
N THR A 488 48.08 -10.65 -35.53
CA THR A 488 48.50 -9.40 -34.88
C THR A 488 47.32 -8.44 -34.84
N ILE A 489 47.51 -7.26 -34.27
CA ILE A 489 46.52 -6.19 -34.37
C ILE A 489 47.17 -4.92 -34.91
N SER A 490 46.41 -4.21 -35.73
CA SER A 490 46.74 -2.85 -36.18
C SER A 490 45.86 -1.86 -35.42
N ILE A 491 46.42 -0.71 -35.03
CA ILE A 491 45.71 0.29 -34.21
C ILE A 491 45.83 1.69 -34.81
N GLY A 492 44.69 2.30 -35.13
CA GLY A 492 44.57 3.73 -35.42
C GLY A 492 44.26 4.53 -34.17
N ILE A 493 44.81 5.74 -34.04
CA ILE A 493 44.63 6.60 -32.86
C ILE A 493 44.24 8.02 -33.30
N CYS A 494 43.26 8.61 -32.63
CA CYS A 494 42.99 10.04 -32.73
C CYS A 494 42.60 10.61 -31.36
N SER A 495 42.57 11.93 -31.20
CA SER A 495 42.25 12.60 -29.95
C SER A 495 41.32 13.79 -30.16
N PHE A 496 40.38 13.96 -29.23
CA PHE A 496 39.56 15.14 -29.11
C PHE A 496 40.19 16.11 -28.10
N PRO A 497 40.21 17.44 -28.38
CA PRO A 497 39.70 18.08 -29.58
C PRO A 497 40.73 18.20 -30.73
N GLU A 498 41.96 17.72 -30.53
CA GLU A 498 43.12 17.92 -31.41
C GLU A 498 42.89 17.51 -32.88
N ASP A 499 42.31 16.32 -33.11
CA ASP A 499 42.07 15.76 -34.45
C ASP A 499 40.67 16.05 -34.98
N GLY A 500 39.80 16.66 -34.18
CA GLY A 500 38.44 16.98 -34.57
C GLY A 500 37.51 17.27 -33.40
N LYS A 501 36.49 18.11 -33.64
CA LYS A 501 35.49 18.51 -32.64
C LYS A 501 34.11 17.85 -32.83
N LYS A 502 33.93 17.04 -33.88
CA LYS A 502 32.69 16.35 -34.20
C LYS A 502 32.94 14.84 -34.24
N VAL A 503 31.95 14.05 -33.78
CA VAL A 503 32.00 12.58 -33.76
C VAL A 503 32.44 11.99 -35.11
N GLY A 504 31.82 12.45 -36.21
CA GLY A 504 32.12 11.93 -37.55
C GLY A 504 33.56 12.22 -38.00
N VAL A 505 34.13 13.36 -37.61
CA VAL A 505 35.52 13.71 -37.95
C VAL A 505 36.50 12.81 -37.19
N LEU A 506 36.25 12.57 -35.90
CA LEU A 506 37.11 11.70 -35.10
C LEU A 506 37.08 10.25 -35.60
N LEU A 507 35.91 9.76 -36.03
CA LEU A 507 35.77 8.43 -36.63
C LEU A 507 36.52 8.31 -37.97
N ASP A 508 36.37 9.30 -38.86
CA ASP A 508 37.12 9.34 -40.12
C ASP A 508 38.64 9.38 -39.88
N LYS A 509 39.10 10.16 -38.89
CA LYS A 509 40.53 10.26 -38.54
C LYS A 509 41.10 8.97 -37.98
N VAL A 510 40.40 8.33 -37.03
CA VAL A 510 40.89 7.09 -36.42
C VAL A 510 40.88 5.93 -37.42
N ASP A 511 39.91 5.89 -38.32
CA ASP A 511 39.81 4.90 -39.39
C ASP A 511 40.96 5.06 -40.41
N LYS A 512 41.21 6.30 -40.87
CA LYS A 512 42.37 6.60 -41.73
C LYS A 512 43.70 6.25 -41.06
N ALA A 513 43.83 6.49 -39.75
CA ALA A 513 45.00 6.08 -39.00
C ALA A 513 45.15 4.55 -38.97
N LEU A 514 44.06 3.81 -38.72
CA LEU A 514 44.08 2.34 -38.76
C LEU A 514 44.47 1.83 -40.16
N TYR A 515 43.91 2.41 -41.21
CA TYR A 515 44.24 2.07 -42.59
C TYR A 515 45.73 2.28 -42.88
N ARG A 516 46.32 3.40 -42.43
CA ARG A 516 47.77 3.64 -42.53
C ARG A 516 48.58 2.57 -41.80
N ALA A 517 48.17 2.18 -40.59
CA ALA A 517 48.84 1.12 -39.83
C ALA A 517 48.84 -0.22 -40.60
N LYS A 518 47.71 -0.58 -41.22
CA LYS A 518 47.60 -1.78 -42.07
C LYS A 518 48.47 -1.68 -43.32
N ALA A 519 48.41 -0.56 -44.04
CA ALA A 519 49.12 -0.35 -45.30
C ALA A 519 50.64 -0.35 -45.14
N GLN A 520 51.15 0.12 -44.01
CA GLN A 520 52.59 0.16 -43.73
C GLN A 520 53.17 -1.20 -43.28
N GLY A 521 52.39 -2.28 -43.27
CA GLY A 521 52.87 -3.62 -42.97
C GLY A 521 52.28 -4.27 -41.72
N ARG A 522 51.14 -3.76 -41.21
CA ARG A 522 50.39 -4.32 -40.06
C ARG A 522 51.22 -4.38 -38.77
N ASP A 523 50.67 -4.98 -37.72
CA ASP A 523 51.29 -5.15 -36.39
C ASP A 523 51.90 -3.85 -35.83
N ARG A 524 51.18 -2.75 -35.94
CA ARG A 524 51.67 -1.42 -35.52
C ARG A 524 50.54 -0.48 -35.14
N ILE A 525 50.95 0.66 -34.60
CA ILE A 525 50.08 1.79 -34.32
C ILE A 525 50.32 2.92 -35.32
N SER A 526 49.28 3.69 -35.66
CA SER A 526 49.39 4.98 -36.36
C SER A 526 48.46 5.96 -35.67
N ALA A 527 48.87 7.22 -35.58
CA ALA A 527 48.03 8.35 -35.15
C ALA A 527 47.76 9.30 -36.33
#